data_AF-A0A2R4FQU0-F1
#
_entry.id   AF-A0A2R4FQU0-F1
#
_cell.length_a   1.000
_cell.length_b   1.000
_cell.length_c   1.000
_cell.angle_alpha   90.00
_cell.angle_beta   90.00
_cell.angle_gamma   90.00
#
_symmetry.space_group_name_H-M   'P 1'
#
loop_
_entity.id
_entity.type
_entity.pdbx_description
1 polymer ?
#
loop_
_entity_poly.entity_id
_entity_poly.type
_entity_poly.pdbx_seq_one_letter_code
_entity_poly.pdbx_strand_id
1 'polypeptide(L)'
;MGTSAEPAVTAAVVPSAGQAGAPSAGRAGGSSGGRDRYLDLWRAAALVRVVTYHVLGWIWLTVLFPAMGLMFALAGSLMAGSLDRTGPGAVGRRLRRLLPPLWGFGAVTLTLLLVTGWRTAPAAALGWGELVWWVFPARTPPVGDQSWAWAYNVVLWYIVTYLWLVLLSPVLLAAFRRWPWQSLALAVALPIAFRFNIVNVGGYFNEQALNVSTYLACWLLGFAHHDGLLRRIPARRYALAVGLLALTGAGWVLAVGWSTGNYDLNRIAGGNTLWSMAFVATVLRFRPRLDWLGRIRLLDRLVELLNARAVTIYLWHLPLGVLAGALIAPLAVSGWVQTVTVRLAAVWLLVAVAVALFGWIEDLAARRRPALVPARVSPGRRGTARSAPSGRVAGAGVPGATPGIAPAAPPPPAVTAPAVTAAVPAASGARRWHRAMASTVAVLAVGLGVMALNLWPGVTTRSQAQPSPAEVTYHLSDLPMLLDGSSERPSPTPATGTSPGSVTVHGQVYPRAVLTAAPSRVRVQPPAGCERLRAVIDVGADDVEVAFAVRADDVTVFESGVRSRADSAERIDVAIARASFVDLVTSSPSGGAVGVWADPQFVCAP
;
A
#
# COMPACT_ATOMS: atom_id res chain seq x y z
N MET A 1 26.38 49.70 -34.70
CA MET A 1 25.72 48.53 -35.33
C MET A 1 26.84 47.67 -35.91
N GLY A 2 27.00 46.38 -35.62
CA GLY A 2 26.19 45.49 -34.79
C GLY A 2 26.36 44.04 -35.26
N THR A 3 27.51 43.43 -34.99
CA THR A 3 27.91 42.13 -35.58
C THR A 3 28.39 41.13 -34.52
N SER A 4 27.99 39.87 -34.72
CA SER A 4 28.59 38.64 -34.19
C SER A 4 28.44 38.32 -32.68
N ALA A 5 27.68 37.27 -32.38
CA ALA A 5 28.20 36.05 -31.72
C ALA A 5 27.06 35.05 -31.40
N GLU A 6 27.23 33.79 -31.82
CA GLU A 6 26.53 32.64 -31.21
C GLU A 6 27.12 32.38 -29.81
N PRO A 7 26.34 31.87 -28.84
CA PRO A 7 26.76 30.57 -28.31
C PRO A 7 25.63 29.62 -27.87
N ALA A 8 25.90 28.33 -28.11
CA ALA A 8 25.31 27.13 -27.52
C ALA A 8 24.65 27.25 -26.12
N VAL A 9 23.47 26.65 -25.98
CA VAL A 9 22.86 26.29 -24.68
C VAL A 9 22.53 24.80 -24.64
N THR A 10 23.25 24.07 -23.79
CA THR A 10 23.17 22.60 -23.68
C THR A 10 22.10 22.09 -22.70
N ALA A 11 21.37 21.07 -23.14
CA ALA A 11 20.76 19.94 -22.40
C ALA A 11 20.33 20.11 -20.92
N ALA A 12 19.05 19.80 -20.65
CA ALA A 12 18.55 19.49 -19.31
C ALA A 12 17.49 18.36 -19.31
N VAL A 13 17.68 17.36 -18.45
CA VAL A 13 16.76 16.24 -18.18
C VAL A 13 16.73 16.03 -16.66
N VAL A 14 15.57 16.22 -16.02
CA VAL A 14 15.30 15.97 -14.59
C VAL A 14 15.14 14.45 -14.29
N PRO A 15 15.00 13.90 -13.05
CA PRO A 15 14.30 14.44 -11.87
C PRO A 15 15.08 14.43 -10.55
N SER A 16 14.71 15.34 -9.64
CA SER A 16 14.68 15.10 -8.18
C SER A 16 13.89 16.22 -7.47
N ALA A 17 13.79 16.18 -6.15
CA ALA A 17 13.37 17.30 -5.32
C ALA A 17 14.61 18.03 -4.77
N GLY A 18 15.03 19.13 -5.41
CA GLY A 18 16.08 20.07 -4.97
C GLY A 18 15.72 21.47 -5.51
N GLN A 19 15.75 22.58 -4.78
CA GLN A 19 16.83 23.20 -3.98
C GLN A 19 17.98 23.70 -4.85
N ALA A 20 17.87 24.97 -5.26
CA ALA A 20 18.95 25.86 -5.62
C ALA A 20 18.45 27.31 -5.38
N GLY A 21 19.33 28.18 -4.92
CA GLY A 21 19.06 29.60 -4.72
C GLY A 21 20.37 30.39 -4.74
N ALA A 22 20.28 31.71 -4.81
CA ALA A 22 21.39 32.65 -4.67
C ALA A 22 20.81 34.06 -4.44
N PRO A 23 21.59 35.01 -3.88
CA PRO A 23 22.47 34.86 -2.73
C PRO A 23 22.04 35.80 -1.58
N SER A 24 22.27 35.40 -0.33
CA SER A 24 22.31 36.36 0.80
C SER A 24 23.45 35.98 1.74
N ALA A 25 24.15 37.00 2.22
CA ALA A 25 25.40 36.82 2.96
C ALA A 25 25.15 36.51 4.45
N GLY A 26 25.98 35.63 5.03
CA GLY A 26 26.18 35.58 6.48
C GLY A 26 25.96 34.24 7.17
N ARG A 27 27.08 33.65 7.62
CA ARG A 27 27.25 32.71 8.76
C ARG A 27 26.83 31.23 8.62
N ALA A 28 27.87 30.39 8.74
CA ALA A 28 27.93 29.08 9.42
C ALA A 28 27.30 27.81 8.78
N GLY A 29 28.09 27.17 7.91
CA GLY A 29 28.39 25.72 8.00
C GLY A 29 27.25 24.70 7.90
N GLY A 30 26.84 24.35 6.67
CA GLY A 30 25.94 23.21 6.41
C GLY A 30 26.02 22.67 4.98
N SER A 31 26.14 21.35 4.83
CA SER A 31 26.31 20.59 3.59
C SER A 31 25.62 21.14 2.33
N SER A 32 26.40 21.37 1.27
CA SER A 32 25.94 21.83 -0.04
C SER A 32 25.10 20.79 -0.80
N GLY A 33 23.82 21.10 -1.04
CA GLY A 33 23.07 20.83 -2.29
C GLY A 33 23.05 19.42 -2.92
N GLY A 34 23.45 18.37 -2.21
CA GLY A 34 23.54 17.00 -2.74
C GLY A 34 22.22 16.22 -2.66
N ARG A 35 21.88 15.51 -3.74
CA ARG A 35 20.79 14.52 -3.77
C ARG A 35 21.04 13.45 -2.71
N ASP A 36 20.05 13.19 -1.86
CA ASP A 36 20.21 12.34 -0.69
C ASP A 36 20.13 10.84 -1.04
N ARG A 37 21.29 10.27 -1.39
CA ARG A 37 21.45 8.85 -1.77
C ARG A 37 20.89 7.86 -0.74
N TYR A 38 20.88 8.23 0.54
CA TYR A 38 20.34 7.36 1.59
C TYR A 38 18.82 7.28 1.51
N LEU A 39 18.14 8.41 1.32
CA LEU A 39 16.68 8.43 1.16
C LEU A 39 16.26 7.83 -0.20
N ASP A 40 17.03 8.05 -1.26
CA ASP A 40 16.77 7.43 -2.57
C ASP A 40 16.91 5.89 -2.53
N LEU A 41 17.91 5.35 -1.82
CA LEU A 41 18.03 3.91 -1.59
C LEU A 41 16.82 3.34 -0.83
N TRP A 42 16.38 4.03 0.23
CA TRP A 42 15.21 3.62 1.01
C TRP A 42 13.90 3.66 0.21
N ARG A 43 13.72 4.63 -0.69
CA ARG A 43 12.59 4.67 -1.64
C ARG A 43 12.63 3.51 -2.62
N ALA A 44 13.80 3.21 -3.19
CA ALA A 44 13.97 2.07 -4.10
C ALA A 44 13.70 0.73 -3.39
N ALA A 45 14.23 0.55 -2.17
CA ALA A 45 13.96 -0.63 -1.35
C ALA A 45 12.47 -0.77 -1.01
N ALA A 46 11.80 0.32 -0.63
CA ALA A 46 10.37 0.31 -0.34
C ALA A 46 9.54 -0.10 -1.56
N LEU A 47 9.87 0.43 -2.75
CA LEU A 47 9.22 0.06 -4.01
C LEU A 47 9.44 -1.43 -4.36
N VAL A 48 10.68 -1.93 -4.26
CA VAL A 48 10.99 -3.35 -4.48
C VAL A 48 10.22 -4.24 -3.50
N ARG A 49 10.17 -3.87 -2.21
CA ARG A 49 9.37 -4.60 -1.21
C ARG A 49 7.89 -4.64 -1.59
N VAL A 50 7.31 -3.53 -2.03
CA VAL A 50 5.88 -3.47 -2.42
C VAL A 50 5.60 -4.47 -3.55
N VAL A 51 6.42 -4.49 -4.60
CA VAL A 51 6.32 -5.50 -5.67
C VAL A 51 6.44 -6.91 -5.10
N THR A 52 7.50 -7.23 -4.35
CA THR A 52 7.73 -8.56 -3.78
C THR A 52 6.59 -9.04 -2.87
N TYR A 53 6.04 -8.16 -2.02
CA TYR A 53 4.89 -8.46 -1.15
C TYR A 53 3.67 -8.85 -1.97
N HIS A 54 3.34 -8.10 -3.03
CA HIS A 54 2.17 -8.37 -3.85
C HIS A 54 2.34 -9.59 -4.78
N VAL A 55 3.56 -9.93 -5.22
CA VAL A 55 3.81 -11.13 -6.03
C VAL A 55 3.76 -12.42 -5.19
N LEU A 56 4.16 -12.35 -3.91
CA LEU A 56 4.35 -13.53 -3.06
C LEU A 56 3.29 -13.70 -1.96
N GLY A 57 2.48 -12.68 -1.69
CA GLY A 57 1.49 -12.70 -0.60
C GLY A 57 2.10 -12.75 0.81
N TRP A 58 3.39 -12.47 0.95
CA TRP A 58 4.14 -12.60 2.21
C TRP A 58 3.78 -11.50 3.21
N ILE A 59 2.67 -11.69 3.92
CA ILE A 59 2.10 -10.77 4.93
C ILE A 59 3.15 -10.21 5.89
N TRP A 60 4.08 -11.04 6.35
CA TRP A 60 5.14 -10.64 7.29
C TRP A 60 6.10 -9.57 6.75
N LEU A 61 6.24 -9.40 5.43
CA LEU A 61 7.00 -8.29 4.83
C LEU A 61 6.39 -6.92 5.19
N THR A 62 5.11 -6.88 5.53
CA THR A 62 4.44 -5.65 5.98
C THR A 62 4.95 -5.20 7.33
N VAL A 63 5.20 -6.16 8.22
CA VAL A 63 5.76 -5.98 9.56
C VAL A 63 7.28 -5.78 9.49
N LEU A 64 8.05 -6.64 8.80
CA LEU A 64 9.52 -6.48 8.73
C LEU A 64 9.90 -5.11 8.17
N PHE A 65 9.21 -4.66 7.12
CA PHE A 65 9.53 -3.42 6.43
C PHE A 65 8.25 -2.65 6.08
N PRO A 66 7.79 -1.72 6.94
CA PRO A 66 6.59 -0.90 6.72
C PRO A 66 6.83 0.17 5.64
N ALA A 67 6.90 -0.28 4.39
CA ALA A 67 7.23 0.52 3.21
C ALA A 67 6.32 1.74 3.02
N MET A 68 5.01 1.60 3.29
CA MET A 68 4.03 2.68 3.08
C MET A 68 4.29 3.85 4.02
N GLY A 69 4.40 3.60 5.33
CA GLY A 69 4.72 4.62 6.33
C GLY A 69 6.06 5.32 6.03
N LEU A 70 7.08 4.56 5.60
CA LEU A 70 8.34 5.14 5.14
C LEU A 70 8.16 6.04 3.92
N MET A 71 7.45 5.60 2.89
CA MET A 71 7.23 6.42 1.69
C MET A 71 6.47 7.71 2.00
N PHE A 72 5.49 7.68 2.91
CA PHE A 72 4.80 8.89 3.39
C PHE A 72 5.72 9.82 4.20
N ALA A 73 6.59 9.29 5.07
CA ALA A 73 7.54 10.12 5.81
C ALA A 73 8.58 10.80 4.91
N LEU A 74 9.13 10.05 3.95
CA LEU A 74 10.04 10.59 2.95
C LEU A 74 9.34 11.63 2.06
N ALA A 75 8.09 11.38 1.67
CA ALA A 75 7.29 12.35 0.94
C ALA A 75 7.01 13.63 1.74
N GLY A 76 6.63 13.52 3.02
CA GLY A 76 6.41 14.65 3.92
C GLY A 76 7.65 15.53 4.05
N SER A 77 8.82 14.92 4.29
CA SER A 77 10.10 15.66 4.32
C SER A 77 10.38 16.42 3.03
N LEU A 78 10.21 15.75 1.87
CA LEU A 78 10.37 16.39 0.57
C LEU A 78 9.26 17.42 0.24
N MET A 79 8.10 17.35 0.89
CA MET A 79 7.01 18.31 0.74
C MET A 79 7.27 19.58 1.56
N ALA A 80 7.69 19.46 2.82
CA ALA A 80 8.10 20.61 3.64
C ALA A 80 9.21 21.42 2.94
N GLY A 81 10.29 20.74 2.51
CA GLY A 81 11.34 21.40 1.73
C GLY A 81 10.90 21.90 0.35
N SER A 82 9.73 21.52 -0.16
CA SER A 82 9.15 22.11 -1.38
C SER A 82 8.28 23.33 -1.09
N LEU A 83 7.50 23.30 0.00
CA LEU A 83 6.73 24.44 0.50
C LEU A 83 7.66 25.58 0.88
N ASP A 84 8.75 25.33 1.61
CA ASP A 84 9.73 26.37 1.99
C ASP A 84 10.35 27.09 0.78
N ARG A 85 10.53 26.39 -0.33
CA ARG A 85 11.14 26.96 -1.55
C ARG A 85 10.19 27.81 -2.39
N THR A 86 8.88 27.57 -2.30
CA THR A 86 7.93 28.02 -3.36
C THR A 86 6.49 28.24 -2.88
N GLY A 87 6.24 28.21 -1.58
CA GLY A 87 4.91 28.31 -0.98
C GLY A 87 3.92 27.25 -1.50
N PRO A 88 2.61 27.57 -1.48
CA PRO A 88 1.54 26.68 -1.94
C PRO A 88 1.71 26.15 -3.38
N GLY A 89 2.45 26.85 -4.23
CA GLY A 89 2.78 26.40 -5.60
C GLY A 89 3.53 25.04 -5.65
N ALA A 90 4.08 24.58 -4.52
CA ALA A 90 4.57 23.21 -4.36
C ALA A 90 3.50 22.16 -4.65
N VAL A 91 2.25 22.38 -4.20
CA VAL A 91 1.10 21.47 -4.38
C VAL A 91 0.86 21.23 -5.87
N GLY A 92 0.65 22.29 -6.66
CA GLY A 92 0.42 22.17 -8.11
C GLY A 92 1.56 21.49 -8.88
N ARG A 93 2.81 21.59 -8.41
CA ARG A 93 3.94 20.84 -9.00
C ARG A 93 4.01 19.37 -8.58
N ARG A 94 3.40 18.98 -7.45
CA ARG A 94 3.18 17.58 -7.06
C ARG A 94 2.02 16.97 -7.86
N LEU A 95 0.89 17.67 -7.94
CA LEU A 95 -0.28 17.25 -8.73
C LEU A 95 0.10 16.95 -10.18
N ARG A 96 0.81 17.88 -10.87
CA ARG A 96 1.27 17.67 -12.25
C ARG A 96 2.21 16.48 -12.42
N ARG A 97 2.90 16.02 -11.37
CA ARG A 97 3.79 14.84 -11.42
C ARG A 97 3.06 13.52 -11.12
N LEU A 98 1.87 13.60 -10.53
CA LEU A 98 1.08 12.45 -10.08
C LEU A 98 -0.07 12.14 -11.04
N LEU A 99 -0.80 13.17 -11.47
CA LEU A 99 -2.03 13.03 -12.24
C LEU A 99 -1.80 12.50 -13.66
N PRO A 100 -0.82 12.95 -14.47
CA PRO A 100 -0.68 12.43 -15.83
C PRO A 100 -0.33 10.93 -15.90
N PRO A 101 0.58 10.37 -15.07
CA PRO A 101 0.76 8.92 -14.99
C PRO A 101 -0.50 8.16 -14.57
N LEU A 102 -1.28 8.72 -13.64
CA LEU A 102 -2.57 8.16 -13.24
C LEU A 102 -3.60 8.21 -14.38
N TRP A 103 -3.68 9.29 -15.14
CA TRP A 103 -4.58 9.41 -16.29
C TRP A 103 -4.20 8.43 -17.41
N GLY A 104 -2.91 8.23 -17.66
CA GLY A 104 -2.44 7.20 -18.60
C GLY A 104 -2.82 5.78 -18.15
N PHE A 105 -2.65 5.47 -16.86
CA PHE A 105 -3.09 4.21 -16.28
C PHE A 105 -4.62 4.06 -16.32
N GLY A 106 -5.37 5.10 -15.97
CA GLY A 106 -6.83 5.13 -15.99
C GLY A 106 -7.41 4.99 -17.39
N ALA A 107 -6.82 5.62 -18.40
CA ALA A 107 -7.22 5.44 -19.80
C ALA A 107 -7.13 3.96 -20.20
N VAL A 108 -5.99 3.29 -19.94
CA VAL A 108 -5.86 1.85 -20.26
C VAL A 108 -6.81 1.01 -19.41
N THR A 109 -6.96 1.31 -18.11
CA THR A 109 -7.85 0.57 -17.20
C THR A 109 -9.30 0.64 -17.68
N LEU A 110 -9.81 1.84 -17.95
CA LEU A 110 -11.17 2.07 -18.43
C LEU A 110 -11.40 1.44 -19.81
N THR A 111 -10.45 1.55 -20.74
CA THR A 111 -10.54 0.86 -22.03
C THR A 111 -10.61 -0.66 -21.87
N LEU A 112 -9.76 -1.25 -21.02
CA LEU A 112 -9.81 -2.69 -20.74
C LEU A 112 -11.15 -3.11 -20.14
N LEU A 113 -11.62 -2.42 -19.09
CA LEU A 113 -12.91 -2.71 -18.45
C LEU A 113 -14.05 -2.68 -19.48
N LEU A 114 -14.17 -1.60 -20.26
CA LEU A 114 -15.21 -1.44 -21.28
C LEU A 114 -15.14 -2.53 -22.38
N VAL A 115 -13.94 -2.84 -22.90
CA VAL A 115 -13.75 -3.87 -23.93
C VAL A 115 -14.05 -5.28 -23.40
N THR A 116 -13.77 -5.55 -22.12
CA THR A 116 -14.11 -6.82 -21.47
C THR A 116 -15.56 -6.91 -20.97
N GLY A 117 -16.42 -5.94 -21.32
CA GLY A 117 -17.85 -6.01 -21.05
C GLY A 117 -18.32 -5.37 -19.73
N TRP A 118 -17.54 -4.47 -19.13
CA TRP A 118 -18.03 -3.65 -18.01
C TRP A 118 -19.20 -2.78 -18.47
N ARG A 119 -20.42 -3.13 -18.02
CA ARG A 119 -21.70 -2.52 -18.44
C ARG A 119 -22.53 -1.97 -17.29
N THR A 120 -22.23 -2.38 -16.06
CA THR A 120 -22.95 -1.98 -14.85
C THR A 120 -22.37 -0.69 -14.28
N ALA A 121 -23.25 0.24 -13.91
CA ALA A 121 -22.83 1.41 -13.15
C ALA A 121 -22.20 0.97 -11.82
N PRO A 122 -21.14 1.64 -11.33
CA PRO A 122 -20.63 1.41 -9.98
C PRO A 122 -21.74 1.41 -8.93
N ALA A 123 -21.77 0.42 -8.05
CA ALA A 123 -22.71 0.31 -6.93
C ALA A 123 -22.39 1.31 -5.78
N ALA A 124 -22.03 2.54 -6.13
CA ALA A 124 -21.65 3.61 -5.23
C ALA A 124 -22.53 4.86 -5.50
N ALA A 125 -22.52 5.81 -4.56
CA ALA A 125 -23.55 6.85 -4.46
C ALA A 125 -23.70 7.76 -5.70
N LEU A 126 -22.69 7.87 -6.58
CA LEU A 126 -22.79 8.67 -7.82
C LEU A 126 -23.01 7.83 -9.09
N GLY A 127 -23.10 6.50 -9.01
CA GLY A 127 -23.22 5.63 -10.19
C GLY A 127 -22.10 5.88 -11.20
N TRP A 128 -22.45 6.16 -12.47
CA TRP A 128 -21.47 6.55 -13.50
C TRP A 128 -20.69 7.84 -13.18
N GLY A 129 -21.24 8.72 -12.32
CA GLY A 129 -20.57 9.94 -11.85
C GLY A 129 -19.29 9.66 -11.04
N GLU A 130 -19.12 8.45 -10.49
CA GLU A 130 -17.89 8.02 -9.82
C GLU A 130 -16.65 8.03 -10.74
N LEU A 131 -16.85 8.04 -12.06
CA LEU A 131 -15.74 8.18 -13.02
C LEU A 131 -14.98 9.52 -12.88
N VAL A 132 -15.56 10.54 -12.23
CA VAL A 132 -14.86 11.79 -11.89
C VAL A 132 -13.59 11.56 -11.07
N TRP A 133 -13.55 10.49 -10.26
CA TRP A 133 -12.37 10.15 -9.44
C TRP A 133 -11.18 9.69 -10.29
N TRP A 134 -11.39 9.20 -11.51
CA TRP A 134 -10.29 8.95 -12.46
C TRP A 134 -9.62 10.24 -12.95
N VAL A 135 -10.34 11.37 -12.96
CA VAL A 135 -9.78 12.69 -13.32
C VAL A 135 -9.08 13.33 -12.12
N PHE A 136 -9.73 13.33 -10.95
CA PHE A 136 -9.17 13.86 -9.70
C PHE A 136 -9.45 12.89 -8.55
N PRO A 137 -8.47 12.07 -8.11
CA PRO A 137 -8.71 10.93 -7.23
C PRO A 137 -8.84 11.33 -5.76
N ALA A 138 -9.86 12.10 -5.42
CA ALA A 138 -10.21 12.36 -4.02
C ALA A 138 -10.77 11.11 -3.32
N ARG A 139 -11.28 10.14 -4.10
CA ARG A 139 -11.60 8.76 -3.68
C ARG A 139 -10.87 7.76 -4.57
N THR A 140 -10.80 6.52 -4.10
CA THR A 140 -10.30 5.37 -4.86
C THR A 140 -11.26 5.11 -6.03
N PRO A 141 -10.85 5.31 -7.29
CA PRO A 141 -11.75 5.22 -8.44
C PRO A 141 -12.37 3.83 -8.59
N PRO A 142 -13.63 3.74 -9.03
CA PRO A 142 -14.30 2.46 -9.22
C PRO A 142 -13.65 1.67 -10.35
N VAL A 143 -13.75 0.35 -10.22
CA VAL A 143 -13.50 -0.63 -11.26
C VAL A 143 -14.70 -1.56 -11.34
N GLY A 144 -14.83 -2.31 -12.43
CA GLY A 144 -15.92 -3.27 -12.61
C GLY A 144 -15.78 -4.54 -11.76
N ASP A 145 -16.75 -5.41 -11.94
CA ASP A 145 -16.96 -6.73 -11.34
C ASP A 145 -16.04 -7.84 -11.87
N GLN A 146 -15.19 -7.55 -12.87
CA GLN A 146 -14.30 -8.54 -13.49
C GLN A 146 -13.29 -9.07 -12.46
N SER A 147 -13.02 -10.38 -12.46
CA SER A 147 -12.18 -11.07 -11.46
C SER A 147 -10.72 -10.60 -11.37
N TRP A 148 -10.24 -9.82 -12.34
CA TRP A 148 -8.92 -9.19 -12.36
C TRP A 148 -8.95 -7.68 -12.03
N ALA A 149 -10.12 -7.03 -12.04
CA ALA A 149 -10.27 -5.59 -11.94
C ALA A 149 -9.78 -5.02 -10.60
N TRP A 150 -9.93 -5.79 -9.51
CA TRP A 150 -9.41 -5.44 -8.18
C TRP A 150 -7.93 -5.06 -8.19
N ALA A 151 -7.11 -5.66 -9.05
CA ALA A 151 -5.68 -5.38 -9.14
C ALA A 151 -5.38 -3.96 -9.64
N TYR A 152 -6.30 -3.35 -10.38
CA TYR A 152 -6.22 -1.95 -10.81
C TYR A 152 -6.73 -0.98 -9.75
N ASN A 153 -7.66 -1.40 -8.88
CA ASN A 153 -8.20 -0.58 -7.79
C ASN A 153 -7.30 -0.57 -6.55
N VAL A 154 -6.77 -1.73 -6.13
CA VAL A 154 -5.99 -1.91 -4.88
C VAL A 154 -4.68 -1.11 -4.86
N VAL A 155 -4.16 -0.65 -6.00
CA VAL A 155 -3.01 0.27 -6.03
C VAL A 155 -3.40 1.74 -5.82
N LEU A 156 -4.67 2.12 -5.97
CA LEU A 156 -5.06 3.53 -6.03
C LEU A 156 -5.17 4.20 -4.65
N TRP A 157 -5.42 3.44 -3.57
CA TRP A 157 -5.55 4.00 -2.21
C TRP A 157 -4.31 4.82 -1.79
N TYR A 158 -3.10 4.40 -2.19
CA TYR A 158 -1.87 5.12 -1.87
C TYR A 158 -1.81 6.47 -2.58
N ILE A 159 -2.21 6.51 -3.86
CA ILE A 159 -2.24 7.72 -4.68
C ILE A 159 -3.25 8.72 -4.13
N VAL A 160 -4.44 8.24 -3.75
CA VAL A 160 -5.50 9.02 -3.09
C VAL A 160 -5.02 9.58 -1.75
N THR A 161 -4.43 8.75 -0.90
CA THR A 161 -3.91 9.16 0.42
C THR A 161 -2.76 10.15 0.29
N TYR A 162 -1.87 9.93 -0.67
CA TYR A 162 -0.77 10.84 -1.02
C TYR A 162 -1.29 12.18 -1.53
N LEU A 163 -2.33 12.16 -2.38
CA LEU A 163 -3.01 13.38 -2.85
C LEU A 163 -3.53 14.18 -1.66
N TRP A 164 -4.32 13.58 -0.78
CA TRP A 164 -4.85 14.25 0.41
C TRP A 164 -3.76 14.85 1.30
N LEU A 165 -2.70 14.09 1.62
CA LEU A 165 -1.59 14.59 2.43
C LEU A 165 -0.84 15.74 1.73
N VAL A 166 -0.68 15.71 0.41
CA VAL A 166 -0.10 16.82 -0.38
C VAL A 166 -0.99 18.06 -0.37
N LEU A 167 -2.31 17.91 -0.52
CA LEU A 167 -3.27 19.01 -0.51
C LEU A 167 -3.35 19.68 0.86
N LEU A 168 -3.37 18.89 1.94
CA LEU A 168 -3.43 19.37 3.33
C LEU A 168 -2.09 19.93 3.83
N SER A 169 -0.96 19.60 3.17
CA SER A 169 0.38 19.96 3.64
C SER A 169 0.65 21.45 3.92
N PRO A 170 0.12 22.44 3.18
CA PRO A 170 0.32 23.86 3.52
C PRO A 170 -0.20 24.20 4.93
N VAL A 171 -1.39 23.69 5.27
CA VAL A 171 -2.03 23.89 6.59
C VAL A 171 -1.36 23.02 7.65
N LEU A 172 -1.12 21.73 7.35
CA LEU A 172 -0.46 20.80 8.27
C LEU A 172 0.96 21.27 8.65
N LEU A 173 1.73 21.85 7.71
CA LEU A 173 3.07 22.36 8.00
C LEU A 173 3.03 23.61 8.90
N ALA A 174 2.07 24.51 8.67
CA ALA A 174 1.88 25.68 9.53
C ALA A 174 1.47 25.26 10.96
N ALA A 175 0.48 24.36 11.09
CA ALA A 175 0.05 23.80 12.36
C ALA A 175 1.19 23.05 13.07
N PHE A 176 1.93 22.20 12.35
CA PHE A 176 3.06 21.46 12.89
C PHE A 176 4.19 22.38 13.37
N ARG A 177 4.53 23.44 12.62
CA ARG A 177 5.55 24.41 13.07
C ARG A 177 5.11 25.22 14.27
N ARG A 178 3.81 25.50 14.41
CA ARG A 178 3.26 26.17 15.58
C ARG A 178 3.25 25.25 16.81
N TRP A 179 2.69 24.04 16.69
CA TRP A 179 2.47 23.07 17.76
C TRP A 179 2.92 21.64 17.35
N PRO A 180 4.22 21.33 17.31
CA PRO A 180 4.73 20.10 16.69
C PRO A 180 4.37 18.82 17.46
N TRP A 181 4.41 18.87 18.79
CA TRP A 181 4.14 17.72 19.64
C TRP A 181 2.65 17.38 19.70
N GLN A 182 1.80 18.40 19.78
CA GLN A 182 0.34 18.28 19.71
C GLN A 182 -0.09 17.72 18.35
N SER A 183 0.52 18.21 17.26
CA SER A 183 0.25 17.71 15.90
C SER A 183 0.61 16.22 15.76
N LEU A 184 1.77 15.80 16.30
CA LEU A 184 2.17 14.39 16.31
C LEU A 184 1.26 13.54 17.21
N ALA A 185 0.90 14.02 18.39
CA ALA A 185 0.01 13.31 19.32
C ALA A 185 -1.38 13.10 18.71
N LEU A 186 -1.96 14.14 18.10
CA LEU A 186 -3.24 14.07 17.37
C LEU A 186 -3.16 13.06 16.21
N ALA A 187 -2.08 13.10 15.42
CA ALA A 187 -1.89 12.18 14.30
C ALA A 187 -1.75 10.71 14.73
N VAL A 188 -1.25 10.43 15.95
CA VAL A 188 -1.26 9.08 16.54
C VAL A 188 -2.63 8.71 17.12
N ALA A 189 -3.30 9.67 17.75
CA ALA A 189 -4.60 9.44 18.39
C ALA A 189 -5.72 9.17 17.39
N LEU A 190 -5.73 9.82 16.22
CA LEU A 190 -6.78 9.67 15.20
C LEU A 190 -7.05 8.21 14.76
N PRO A 191 -6.07 7.43 14.24
CA PRO A 191 -6.31 6.04 13.82
C PRO A 191 -6.66 5.11 14.99
N ILE A 192 -6.27 5.47 16.22
CA ILE A 192 -6.68 4.77 17.45
C ILE A 192 -8.15 5.09 17.79
N ALA A 193 -8.56 6.36 17.69
CA ALA A 193 -9.93 6.80 17.91
C ALA A 193 -10.91 6.19 16.89
N PHE A 194 -10.49 6.06 15.62
CA PHE A 194 -11.22 5.29 14.61
C PHE A 194 -11.39 3.82 15.01
N ARG A 195 -10.33 3.15 15.48
CA ARG A 195 -10.40 1.73 15.89
C ARG A 195 -11.38 1.49 17.05
N PHE A 196 -11.54 2.45 17.97
CA PHE A 196 -12.48 2.36 19.08
C PHE A 196 -13.84 3.03 18.80
N ASN A 197 -14.12 3.42 17.55
CA ASN A 197 -15.35 4.15 17.14
C ASN A 197 -15.61 5.46 17.92
N ILE A 198 -14.58 6.04 18.56
CA ILE A 198 -14.63 7.34 19.24
C ILE A 198 -14.77 8.48 18.21
N VAL A 199 -14.12 8.30 17.06
CA VAL A 199 -14.31 9.13 15.87
C VAL A 199 -14.80 8.19 14.76
N ASN A 200 -15.95 8.49 14.19
CA ASN A 200 -16.50 7.77 13.04
C ASN A 200 -16.76 8.77 11.90
N VAL A 201 -16.08 8.57 10.76
CA VAL A 201 -16.36 9.30 9.52
C VAL A 201 -17.19 8.36 8.65
N GLY A 202 -18.46 8.24 9.02
CA GLY A 202 -19.42 7.39 8.33
C GLY A 202 -19.61 7.81 6.87
N GLY A 203 -19.97 6.84 6.03
CA GLY A 203 -20.34 7.07 4.64
C GLY A 203 -19.15 7.29 3.69
N TYR A 204 -19.36 8.19 2.73
CA TYR A 204 -18.73 8.13 1.42
C TYR A 204 -17.19 8.25 1.41
N PHE A 205 -16.58 8.99 2.35
CA PHE A 205 -15.12 9.20 2.42
C PHE A 205 -14.40 8.41 3.54
N ASN A 206 -15.04 7.39 4.12
CA ASN A 206 -14.48 6.66 5.28
C ASN A 206 -13.08 6.06 5.02
N GLU A 207 -12.91 5.35 3.90
CA GLU A 207 -11.63 4.74 3.49
C GLU A 207 -10.50 5.78 3.43
N GLN A 208 -10.79 6.96 2.88
CA GLN A 208 -9.84 8.06 2.74
C GLN A 208 -9.47 8.65 4.12
N ALA A 209 -10.45 8.83 5.01
CA ALA A 209 -10.20 9.30 6.38
C ALA A 209 -9.36 8.32 7.20
N LEU A 210 -9.64 7.01 7.09
CA LEU A 210 -8.87 5.96 7.76
C LEU A 210 -7.43 5.87 7.24
N ASN A 211 -7.23 5.91 5.91
CA ASN A 211 -5.90 5.86 5.32
C ASN A 211 -5.08 7.12 5.64
N VAL A 212 -5.68 8.32 5.52
CA VAL A 212 -5.00 9.58 5.86
C VAL A 212 -4.60 9.61 7.33
N SER A 213 -5.50 9.24 8.25
CA SER A 213 -5.19 9.22 9.69
C SER A 213 -4.07 8.21 10.04
N THR A 214 -4.10 7.01 9.46
CA THR A 214 -3.05 5.96 9.66
C THR A 214 -1.65 6.46 9.28
N TYR A 215 -1.51 7.22 8.19
CA TYR A 215 -0.19 7.62 7.68
C TYR A 215 0.20 9.07 8.00
N LEU A 216 -0.71 9.89 8.55
CA LEU A 216 -0.46 11.27 8.93
C LEU A 216 0.73 11.42 9.90
N ALA A 217 0.83 10.54 10.90
CA ALA A 217 1.92 10.62 11.88
C ALA A 217 3.30 10.36 11.25
N CYS A 218 3.37 9.47 10.26
CA CYS A 218 4.58 9.26 9.46
C CYS A 218 4.90 10.49 8.58
N TRP A 219 3.89 11.09 7.93
CA TRP A 219 4.07 12.32 7.15
C TRP A 219 4.64 13.48 8.01
N LEU A 220 4.12 13.65 9.23
CA LEU A 220 4.61 14.65 10.20
C LEU A 220 6.01 14.31 10.73
N LEU A 221 6.41 13.05 10.88
CA LEU A 221 7.81 12.68 11.13
C LEU A 221 8.73 13.13 9.97
N GLY A 222 8.21 13.15 8.74
CA GLY A 222 8.87 13.76 7.59
C GLY A 222 9.14 15.26 7.77
N PHE A 223 8.14 16.02 8.22
CA PHE A 223 8.30 17.44 8.57
C PHE A 223 9.31 17.61 9.72
N ALA A 224 9.21 16.79 10.77
CA ALA A 224 10.13 16.79 11.90
C ALA A 224 11.59 16.49 11.51
N HIS A 225 11.81 15.67 10.46
CA HIS A 225 13.14 15.40 9.91
C HIS A 225 13.68 16.61 9.14
N HIS A 226 12.86 17.20 8.26
CA HIS A 226 13.22 18.38 7.46
C HIS A 226 13.57 19.59 8.35
N ASP A 227 12.70 19.94 9.30
CA ASP A 227 12.92 21.05 10.25
C ASP A 227 14.00 20.73 11.32
N GLY A 228 14.58 19.52 11.26
CA GLY A 228 15.65 19.06 12.15
C GLY A 228 15.23 18.78 13.60
N LEU A 229 13.93 18.80 13.91
CA LEU A 229 13.39 18.52 15.25
C LEU A 229 13.91 17.18 15.80
N LEU A 230 13.94 16.13 14.97
CA LEU A 230 14.44 14.80 15.38
C LEU A 230 15.90 14.82 15.88
N ARG A 231 16.73 15.75 15.36
CA ARG A 231 18.14 15.90 15.77
C ARG A 231 18.30 16.61 17.10
N ARG A 232 17.34 17.46 17.49
CA ARG A 232 17.34 18.20 18.77
C ARG A 232 17.05 17.31 19.98
N ILE A 233 16.42 16.16 19.77
CA ILE A 233 16.03 15.22 20.84
C ILE A 233 17.27 14.43 21.32
N PRO A 234 17.59 14.42 22.62
CA PRO A 234 18.68 13.63 23.19
C PRO A 234 18.55 12.14 22.84
N ALA A 235 19.67 11.49 22.49
CA ALA A 235 19.70 10.13 21.94
C ALA A 235 19.03 9.09 22.85
N ARG A 236 19.18 9.20 24.17
CA ARG A 236 18.51 8.33 25.15
C ARG A 236 16.98 8.51 25.13
N ARG A 237 16.48 9.75 25.21
CA ARG A 237 15.03 10.04 25.15
C ARG A 237 14.42 9.59 23.83
N TYR A 238 15.14 9.76 22.72
CA TYR A 238 14.71 9.30 21.41
C TYR A 238 14.62 7.77 21.32
N ALA A 239 15.64 7.04 21.78
CA ALA A 239 15.63 5.59 21.77
C ALA A 239 14.54 5.02 22.69
N LEU A 240 14.27 5.66 23.84
CA LEU A 240 13.14 5.29 24.70
C LEU A 240 11.79 5.51 24.00
N ALA A 241 11.58 6.65 23.34
CA ALA A 241 10.35 6.93 22.59
C ALA A 241 10.14 5.95 21.41
N VAL A 242 11.19 5.69 20.63
CA VAL A 242 11.16 4.73 19.52
C VAL A 242 10.96 3.30 20.02
N GLY A 243 11.62 2.91 21.11
CA GLY A 243 11.44 1.61 21.75
C GLY A 243 10.01 1.41 22.27
N LEU A 244 9.43 2.44 22.90
CA LEU A 244 8.04 2.41 23.35
C LEU A 244 7.06 2.27 22.17
N LEU A 245 7.25 3.03 21.09
CA LEU A 245 6.44 2.91 19.87
C LEU A 245 6.59 1.52 19.21
N ALA A 246 7.80 0.95 19.21
CA ALA A 246 8.06 -0.39 18.66
C ALA A 246 7.37 -1.46 19.50
N LEU A 247 7.49 -1.40 20.83
CA LEU A 247 6.90 -2.38 21.75
C LEU A 247 5.36 -2.31 21.73
N THR A 248 4.78 -1.11 21.77
CA THR A 248 3.30 -0.96 21.71
C THR A 248 2.76 -1.32 20.33
N GLY A 249 3.44 -0.91 19.25
CA GLY A 249 3.07 -1.28 17.88
C GLY A 249 3.13 -2.79 17.64
N ALA A 250 4.24 -3.44 18.01
CA ALA A 250 4.39 -4.90 17.89
C ALA A 250 3.39 -5.64 18.78
N GLY A 251 3.24 -5.24 20.05
CA GLY A 251 2.30 -5.85 20.99
C GLY A 251 0.86 -5.78 20.47
N TRP A 252 0.45 -4.65 19.87
CA TRP A 252 -0.87 -4.50 19.25
C TRP A 252 -1.03 -5.42 18.02
N VAL A 253 -0.06 -5.42 17.11
CA VAL A 253 -0.09 -6.26 15.90
C VAL A 253 -0.14 -7.75 16.26
N LEU A 254 0.63 -8.17 17.27
CA LEU A 254 0.62 -9.54 17.79
C LEU A 254 -0.73 -9.88 18.45
N ALA A 255 -1.28 -8.99 19.29
CA ALA A 255 -2.56 -9.22 19.96
C ALA A 255 -3.73 -9.35 18.97
N VAL A 256 -3.77 -8.51 17.93
CA VAL A 256 -4.79 -8.58 16.87
C VAL A 256 -4.55 -9.78 15.95
N GLY A 257 -3.30 -10.08 15.59
CA GLY A 257 -2.97 -11.26 14.79
C GLY A 257 -3.29 -12.57 15.51
N TRP A 258 -3.13 -12.62 16.83
CA TRP A 258 -3.50 -13.77 17.66
C TRP A 258 -5.03 -13.96 17.75
N SER A 259 -5.80 -12.88 17.86
CA SER A 259 -7.27 -12.97 17.98
C SER A 259 -8.01 -13.10 16.65
N THR A 260 -7.40 -12.70 15.53
CA THR A 260 -8.04 -12.70 14.19
C THR A 260 -7.37 -13.63 13.17
N GLY A 261 -6.23 -14.24 13.52
CA GLY A 261 -5.36 -14.96 12.59
C GLY A 261 -4.63 -14.07 11.56
N ASN A 262 -4.88 -12.76 11.55
CA ASN A 262 -4.40 -11.86 10.50
C ASN A 262 -3.29 -10.91 11.00
N TYR A 263 -2.06 -11.18 10.56
CA TYR A 263 -0.87 -10.40 10.90
C TYR A 263 -0.54 -9.28 9.88
N ASP A 264 -1.44 -8.96 8.94
CA ASP A 264 -1.19 -7.90 7.95
C ASP A 264 -1.30 -6.52 8.60
N LEU A 265 -0.15 -5.86 8.71
CA LEU A 265 -0.02 -4.51 9.24
C LEU A 265 -0.97 -3.53 8.54
N ASN A 266 -1.23 -3.71 7.23
CA ASN A 266 -2.12 -2.83 6.47
C ASN A 266 -3.56 -2.83 7.00
N ARG A 267 -4.01 -3.90 7.67
CA ARG A 267 -5.37 -4.04 8.22
C ARG A 267 -5.50 -3.55 9.68
N ILE A 268 -4.39 -3.17 10.33
CA ILE A 268 -4.35 -2.84 11.76
C ILE A 268 -3.96 -1.35 11.93
N ALA A 269 -4.82 -0.43 11.55
CA ALA A 269 -4.54 1.03 11.46
C ALA A 269 -3.74 1.61 12.64
N GLY A 270 -4.20 1.40 13.88
CA GLY A 270 -3.49 1.88 15.09
C GLY A 270 -2.09 1.25 15.26
N GLY A 271 -1.98 -0.08 15.14
CA GLY A 271 -0.70 -0.80 15.21
C GLY A 271 0.26 -0.42 14.09
N ASN A 272 -0.25 -0.25 12.87
CA ASN A 272 0.47 0.25 11.70
C ASN A 272 1.06 1.64 11.95
N THR A 273 0.27 2.55 12.51
CA THR A 273 0.71 3.90 12.83
C THR A 273 1.91 3.86 13.79
N LEU A 274 1.80 3.16 14.92
CA LEU A 274 2.84 3.07 15.94
C LEU A 274 4.11 2.36 15.43
N TRP A 275 3.93 1.21 14.77
CA TRP A 275 5.03 0.41 14.24
C TRP A 275 5.76 1.11 13.09
N SER A 276 5.01 1.67 12.13
CA SER A 276 5.58 2.49 11.04
C SER A 276 6.33 3.70 11.59
N MET A 277 5.80 4.40 12.61
CA MET A 277 6.51 5.51 13.25
C MET A 277 7.83 5.08 13.89
N ALA A 278 7.86 3.95 14.60
CA ALA A 278 9.09 3.44 15.22
C ALA A 278 10.17 3.10 14.17
N PHE A 279 9.76 2.41 13.10
CA PHE A 279 10.63 2.09 11.97
C PHE A 279 11.15 3.36 11.26
N VAL A 280 10.25 4.28 10.93
CA VAL A 280 10.57 5.55 10.26
C VAL A 280 11.49 6.42 11.09
N ALA A 281 11.20 6.58 12.39
CA ALA A 281 12.07 7.32 13.30
C ALA A 281 13.48 6.71 13.36
N THR A 282 13.57 5.37 13.39
CA THR A 282 14.85 4.65 13.31
C THR A 282 15.61 5.00 12.03
N VAL A 283 14.98 4.86 10.87
CA VAL A 283 15.57 5.16 9.55
C VAL A 283 15.97 6.62 9.40
N LEU A 284 15.13 7.57 9.85
CA LEU A 284 15.39 9.00 9.68
C LEU A 284 16.50 9.53 10.61
N ARG A 285 16.81 8.83 11.71
CA ARG A 285 17.93 9.18 12.61
C ARG A 285 19.21 8.40 12.33
N PHE A 286 19.10 7.15 11.85
CA PHE A 286 20.26 6.35 11.46
C PHE A 286 20.78 6.77 10.08
N ARG A 287 21.94 7.44 10.01
CA ARG A 287 22.49 7.98 8.75
C ARG A 287 23.88 7.40 8.44
N PRO A 288 23.99 6.10 8.08
CA PRO A 288 25.24 5.49 7.65
C PRO A 288 25.77 6.16 6.37
N ARG A 289 27.10 6.24 6.25
CA ARG A 289 27.74 6.73 5.02
C ARG A 289 27.60 5.67 3.92
N LEU A 290 27.05 6.06 2.77
CA LEU A 290 26.84 5.19 1.60
C LEU A 290 27.90 5.40 0.51
N ASP A 291 29.13 5.69 0.90
CA ASP A 291 30.24 5.97 -0.02
C ASP A 291 30.60 4.76 -0.90
N TRP A 292 30.18 3.56 -0.48
CA TRP A 292 30.27 2.31 -1.25
C TRP A 292 29.26 2.22 -2.39
N LEU A 293 28.08 2.82 -2.27
CA LEU A 293 26.97 2.67 -3.23
C LEU A 293 27.36 3.24 -4.61
N GLY A 294 28.09 4.36 -4.61
CA GLY A 294 28.62 4.98 -5.83
C GLY A 294 29.75 4.19 -6.50
N ARG A 295 30.32 3.16 -5.85
CA ARG A 295 31.32 2.25 -6.45
C ARG A 295 30.64 1.21 -7.35
N ILE A 296 29.44 0.77 -6.99
CA ILE A 296 28.68 -0.24 -7.75
C ILE A 296 27.77 0.49 -8.76
N ARG A 297 28.33 0.84 -9.92
CA ARG A 297 27.66 1.64 -10.97
C ARG A 297 26.31 1.08 -11.42
N LEU A 298 26.11 -0.24 -11.38
CA LEU A 298 24.85 -0.89 -11.72
C LEU A 298 23.77 -0.63 -10.67
N LEU A 299 24.10 -0.80 -9.38
CA LEU A 299 23.17 -0.57 -8.27
C LEU A 299 22.76 0.90 -8.17
N ASP A 300 23.71 1.83 -8.35
CA ASP A 300 23.47 3.28 -8.44
C ASP A 300 22.47 3.61 -9.58
N ARG A 301 22.63 3.00 -10.76
CA ARG A 301 21.68 3.13 -11.89
C ARG A 301 20.30 2.52 -11.59
N LEU A 302 20.24 1.36 -10.95
CA LEU A 302 18.97 0.70 -10.60
C LEU A 302 18.18 1.55 -9.59
N VAL A 303 18.83 2.09 -8.57
CA VAL A 303 18.21 3.02 -7.60
C VAL A 303 17.72 4.29 -8.29
N GLU A 304 18.48 4.85 -9.24
CA GLU A 304 18.05 6.02 -10.03
C GLU A 304 16.84 5.70 -10.93
N LEU A 305 16.85 4.56 -11.63
CA LEU A 305 15.75 4.09 -12.48
C LEU A 305 14.46 3.86 -11.68
N LEU A 306 14.53 3.09 -10.60
CA LEU A 306 13.40 2.79 -9.71
C LEU A 306 12.77 4.08 -9.14
N ASN A 307 13.59 5.09 -8.79
CA ASN A 307 13.08 6.37 -8.29
C ASN A 307 12.53 7.29 -9.39
N ALA A 308 13.04 7.20 -10.62
CA ALA A 308 12.64 8.03 -11.76
C ALA A 308 11.43 7.48 -12.53
N ARG A 309 11.03 6.24 -12.23
CA ARG A 309 9.89 5.49 -12.80
C ARG A 309 8.96 4.96 -11.70
N ALA A 310 8.99 5.59 -10.53
CA ALA A 310 8.35 5.08 -9.32
C ALA A 310 6.82 5.03 -9.43
N VAL A 311 6.19 5.94 -10.17
CA VAL A 311 4.73 5.99 -10.31
C VAL A 311 4.26 4.93 -11.31
N THR A 312 4.96 4.77 -12.44
CA THR A 312 4.68 3.70 -13.40
C THR A 312 4.89 2.32 -12.76
N ILE A 313 6.01 2.07 -12.09
CA ILE A 313 6.23 0.78 -11.40
C ILE A 313 5.12 0.53 -10.36
N TYR A 314 4.78 1.54 -9.57
CA TYR A 314 3.76 1.41 -8.52
C TYR A 314 2.35 1.16 -9.07
N LEU A 315 1.92 1.85 -10.12
CA LEU A 315 0.58 1.62 -10.70
C LEU A 315 0.49 0.25 -11.40
N TRP A 316 1.53 -0.17 -12.11
CA TRP A 316 1.46 -1.34 -12.97
C TRP A 316 1.83 -2.68 -12.30
N HIS A 317 2.56 -2.71 -11.20
CA HIS A 317 3.06 -3.98 -10.64
C HIS A 317 1.97 -4.99 -10.25
N LEU A 318 0.81 -4.54 -9.77
CA LEU A 318 -0.25 -5.44 -9.30
C LEU A 318 -1.08 -6.01 -10.48
N PRO A 319 -1.54 -5.21 -11.46
CA PRO A 319 -2.10 -5.74 -12.71
C PRO A 319 -1.17 -6.68 -13.47
N LEU A 320 0.12 -6.34 -13.54
CA LEU A 320 1.12 -7.20 -14.18
C LEU A 320 1.45 -8.44 -13.36
N GLY A 321 1.21 -8.42 -12.04
CA GLY A 321 1.19 -9.60 -11.18
C GLY A 321 0.11 -10.60 -11.58
N VAL A 322 -1.12 -10.12 -11.81
CA VAL A 322 -2.23 -10.95 -12.30
C VAL A 322 -1.92 -11.50 -13.71
N LEU A 323 -1.44 -10.64 -14.62
CA LEU A 323 -1.04 -11.06 -15.97
C LEU A 323 0.09 -12.11 -15.94
N ALA A 324 1.12 -11.92 -15.11
CA ALA A 324 2.18 -12.93 -14.94
C ALA A 324 1.62 -14.26 -14.41
N GLY A 325 0.68 -14.22 -13.46
CA GLY A 325 0.00 -15.41 -12.97
C GLY A 325 -0.69 -16.18 -14.09
N ALA A 326 -1.45 -15.49 -14.94
CA ALA A 326 -2.13 -16.08 -16.10
C ALA A 326 -1.16 -16.63 -17.15
N LEU A 327 -0.04 -15.93 -17.42
CA LEU A 327 0.98 -16.38 -18.39
C LEU A 327 1.81 -17.57 -17.88
N ILE A 328 2.00 -17.71 -16.58
CA ILE A 328 2.79 -18.80 -15.98
C ILE A 328 1.94 -20.06 -15.75
N ALA A 329 0.63 -19.93 -15.51
CA ALA A 329 -0.24 -21.06 -15.19
C ALA A 329 -0.15 -22.25 -16.18
N PRO A 330 -0.09 -22.05 -17.52
CA PRO A 330 0.05 -23.15 -18.48
C PRO A 330 1.40 -23.88 -18.43
N LEU A 331 2.44 -23.26 -17.84
CA LEU A 331 3.79 -23.82 -17.79
C LEU A 331 3.96 -24.92 -16.73
N ALA A 332 2.91 -25.20 -15.93
CA ALA A 332 2.87 -26.24 -14.90
C ALA A 332 4.10 -26.25 -13.96
N VAL A 333 4.65 -25.06 -13.67
CA VAL A 333 5.89 -24.91 -12.87
C VAL A 333 5.68 -25.50 -11.49
N SER A 334 6.36 -26.61 -11.22
CA SER A 334 6.33 -27.32 -9.94
C SER A 334 7.52 -26.94 -9.07
N GLY A 335 7.35 -27.06 -7.75
CA GLY A 335 8.35 -26.65 -6.77
C GLY A 335 8.23 -25.18 -6.36
N TRP A 336 8.36 -24.92 -5.06
CA TRP A 336 8.16 -23.60 -4.47
C TRP A 336 9.21 -22.58 -4.95
N VAL A 337 10.49 -22.97 -5.00
CA VAL A 337 11.58 -22.07 -5.43
C VAL A 337 11.37 -21.66 -6.89
N GLN A 338 11.12 -22.62 -7.77
CA GLN A 338 10.88 -22.41 -9.20
C GLN A 338 9.67 -21.49 -9.40
N THR A 339 8.55 -21.75 -8.70
CA THR A 339 7.35 -20.92 -8.75
C THR A 339 7.63 -19.48 -8.33
N VAL A 340 8.33 -19.28 -7.21
CA VAL A 340 8.71 -17.94 -6.69
C VAL A 340 9.64 -17.21 -7.66
N THR A 341 10.68 -17.89 -8.16
CA THR A 341 11.67 -17.30 -9.09
C THR A 341 11.02 -16.92 -10.42
N VAL A 342 10.23 -17.81 -11.02
CA VAL A 342 9.57 -17.56 -12.31
C VAL A 342 8.54 -16.44 -12.18
N ARG A 343 7.72 -16.41 -11.11
CA ARG A 343 6.77 -15.32 -10.84
C ARG A 343 7.47 -13.97 -10.67
N LEU A 344 8.52 -13.88 -9.84
CA LEU A 344 9.27 -12.64 -9.67
C LEU A 344 9.93 -12.19 -10.98
N ALA A 345 10.54 -13.10 -11.72
CA ALA A 345 11.20 -12.78 -13.00
C ALA A 345 10.18 -12.26 -14.03
N ALA A 346 9.04 -12.93 -14.20
CA ALA A 346 7.99 -12.50 -15.11
C ALA A 346 7.40 -11.13 -14.73
N VAL A 347 7.12 -10.89 -13.45
CA VAL A 347 6.57 -9.59 -13.01
C VAL A 347 7.59 -8.47 -13.21
N TRP A 348 8.87 -8.67 -12.87
CA TRP A 348 9.89 -7.65 -13.12
C TRP A 348 10.15 -7.41 -14.61
N LEU A 349 10.05 -8.44 -15.46
CA LEU A 349 10.12 -8.31 -16.92
C LEU A 349 8.94 -7.50 -17.46
N LEU A 350 7.70 -7.84 -17.07
CA LEU A 350 6.51 -7.09 -17.45
C LEU A 350 6.55 -5.64 -16.94
N VAL A 351 7.02 -5.41 -15.71
CA VAL A 351 7.21 -4.06 -15.16
C VAL A 351 8.25 -3.29 -15.98
N ALA A 352 9.33 -3.92 -16.45
CA ALA A 352 10.29 -3.28 -17.35
C ALA A 352 9.64 -2.91 -18.70
N VAL A 353 8.76 -3.75 -19.25
CA VAL A 353 7.96 -3.44 -20.45
C VAL A 353 7.04 -2.24 -20.20
N ALA A 354 6.28 -2.22 -19.10
CA ALA A 354 5.41 -1.08 -18.75
C ALA A 354 6.20 0.22 -18.49
N VAL A 355 7.42 0.12 -17.92
CA VAL A 355 8.34 1.26 -17.79
C VAL A 355 8.79 1.79 -19.15
N ALA A 356 9.03 0.92 -20.14
CA ALA A 356 9.35 1.34 -21.50
C ALA A 356 8.14 1.99 -22.21
N LEU A 357 6.95 1.39 -22.08
CA LEU A 357 5.72 1.85 -22.75
C LEU A 357 5.14 3.14 -22.15
N PHE A 358 5.17 3.31 -20.83
CA PHE A 358 4.46 4.39 -20.11
C PHE A 358 5.38 5.31 -19.28
N GLY A 359 6.65 4.95 -19.07
CA GLY A 359 7.58 5.73 -18.23
C GLY A 359 7.90 7.13 -18.77
N TRP A 360 7.66 7.39 -20.05
CA TRP A 360 7.77 8.73 -20.65
C TRP A 360 6.70 9.70 -20.13
N ILE A 361 5.57 9.21 -19.60
CA ILE A 361 4.52 10.06 -19.03
C ILE A 361 5.03 10.74 -17.75
N GLU A 362 5.80 10.03 -16.91
CA GLU A 362 6.50 10.63 -15.76
C GLU A 362 7.55 11.67 -16.19
N ASP A 363 8.12 11.53 -17.39
CA ASP A 363 9.05 12.51 -17.94
C ASP A 363 8.33 13.81 -18.33
N LEU A 364 7.26 13.71 -19.13
CA LEU A 364 6.42 14.83 -19.53
C LEU A 364 5.80 15.55 -18.31
N ALA A 365 5.25 14.79 -17.37
CA ALA A 365 4.69 15.27 -16.10
C ALA A 365 5.71 16.08 -15.26
N ALA A 366 6.99 15.73 -15.35
CA ALA A 366 8.09 16.41 -14.69
C ALA A 366 8.78 17.51 -15.54
N ARG A 367 8.31 17.77 -16.78
CA ARG A 367 8.93 18.65 -17.81
C ARG A 367 10.36 18.22 -18.21
N ARG A 368 10.57 16.92 -18.43
CA ARG A 368 11.75 16.35 -19.11
C ARG A 368 11.53 16.25 -20.63
N ARG A 369 12.61 16.05 -21.37
CA ARG A 369 12.59 15.28 -22.62
C ARG A 369 12.37 13.78 -22.30
N PRO A 370 11.41 13.09 -22.93
CA PRO A 370 11.21 11.65 -22.77
C PRO A 370 12.50 10.84 -22.93
N ALA A 371 12.74 9.87 -22.06
CA ALA A 371 13.83 8.91 -22.18
C ALA A 371 13.42 7.52 -21.66
N LEU A 372 13.79 6.44 -22.35
CA LEU A 372 13.53 5.08 -21.85
C LEU A 372 14.33 4.79 -20.58
N VAL A 373 15.62 5.15 -20.60
CA VAL A 373 16.51 5.10 -19.43
C VAL A 373 16.82 6.54 -18.99
N PRO A 374 16.56 6.94 -17.73
CA PRO A 374 16.91 8.26 -17.22
C PRO A 374 18.41 8.54 -17.41
N ALA A 375 18.74 9.62 -18.13
CA ALA A 375 20.11 10.09 -18.23
C ALA A 375 20.58 10.61 -16.87
N ARG A 376 21.80 10.26 -16.46
CA ARG A 376 22.41 10.77 -15.22
C ARG A 376 22.36 12.29 -15.22
N VAL A 377 21.86 12.87 -14.13
CA VAL A 377 22.19 14.25 -13.77
C VAL A 377 23.62 14.24 -13.25
N SER A 378 24.59 14.16 -14.16
CA SER A 378 26.00 14.38 -13.85
C SER A 378 26.13 15.77 -13.24
N PRO A 379 26.78 15.95 -12.08
CA PRO A 379 27.21 17.27 -11.64
C PRO A 379 28.08 17.83 -12.76
N GLY A 380 27.70 18.99 -13.30
CA GLY A 380 28.45 19.63 -14.37
C GLY A 380 29.91 19.71 -13.95
N ARG A 381 30.80 19.07 -14.73
CA ARG A 381 32.25 19.17 -14.56
C ARG A 381 32.54 20.65 -14.57
N ARG A 382 32.87 21.23 -13.40
CA ARG A 382 33.28 22.64 -13.28
C ARG A 382 34.29 22.85 -14.39
N GLY A 383 33.98 23.78 -15.31
CA GLY A 383 34.89 24.10 -16.39
C GLY A 383 36.24 24.37 -15.75
N THR A 384 37.25 23.61 -16.15
CA THR A 384 38.62 23.90 -15.77
C THR A 384 38.87 25.31 -16.26
N ALA A 385 38.95 26.26 -15.31
CA ALA A 385 39.30 27.63 -15.61
C ALA A 385 40.65 27.54 -16.34
N ARG A 386 40.62 27.78 -17.64
CA ARG A 386 41.78 27.68 -18.51
C ARG A 386 42.70 28.80 -18.05
N SER A 387 43.78 28.45 -17.36
CA SER A 387 44.74 29.41 -16.84
C SER A 387 45.14 30.36 -17.96
N ALA A 388 44.74 31.63 -17.85
CA ALA A 388 45.22 32.64 -18.76
C ALA A 388 46.74 32.78 -18.53
N PRO A 389 47.58 32.72 -19.57
CA PRO A 389 49.00 32.92 -19.40
C PRO A 389 49.22 34.38 -18.96
N SER A 390 50.03 34.57 -17.91
CA SER A 390 50.46 35.89 -17.47
C SER A 390 51.31 36.54 -18.57
N GLY A 391 50.72 37.50 -19.28
CA GLY A 391 51.44 38.33 -20.23
C GLY A 391 52.55 39.10 -19.53
N ARG A 392 53.81 38.79 -19.84
CA ARG A 392 54.95 39.65 -19.49
C ARG A 392 54.75 41.00 -20.15
N VAL A 393 54.60 42.05 -19.36
CA VAL A 393 54.79 43.42 -19.85
C VAL A 393 56.30 43.70 -19.79
N ALA A 394 56.92 43.80 -20.97
CA ALA A 394 58.25 44.40 -21.11
C ALA A 394 58.10 45.92 -21.05
N GLY A 395 59.07 46.61 -20.42
CA GLY A 395 58.90 48.01 -20.00
C GLY A 395 59.52 49.06 -20.93
N ALA A 396 59.03 50.29 -20.76
CA ALA A 396 59.64 51.60 -21.05
C ALA A 396 58.70 52.67 -20.45
N GLY A 397 59.11 53.77 -19.82
CA GLY A 397 60.42 54.20 -19.33
C GLY A 397 60.34 55.62 -18.72
N VAL A 398 61.37 56.02 -17.95
CA VAL A 398 61.71 57.42 -17.52
C VAL A 398 60.71 58.12 -16.53
N PRO A 399 61.06 59.24 -15.82
CA PRO A 399 61.39 59.16 -14.39
C PRO A 399 60.71 60.22 -13.46
N GLY A 400 60.92 60.13 -12.14
CA GLY A 400 60.87 61.30 -11.25
C GLY A 400 60.56 61.09 -9.76
N ALA A 401 61.24 61.87 -8.91
CA ALA A 401 60.91 62.23 -7.51
C ALA A 401 60.94 61.16 -6.39
N THR A 402 62.08 61.09 -5.69
CA THR A 402 62.14 61.08 -4.21
C THR A 402 61.85 62.52 -3.66
N PRO A 403 61.60 62.79 -2.35
CA PRO A 403 61.91 61.97 -1.15
C PRO A 403 60.80 61.92 -0.06
N GLY A 404 61.08 61.27 1.09
CA GLY A 404 60.29 61.45 2.34
C GLY A 404 60.45 60.34 3.38
N ILE A 405 61.04 60.65 4.54
CA ILE A 405 61.24 59.72 5.68
C ILE A 405 60.23 60.01 6.79
N ALA A 406 59.59 58.97 7.36
CA ALA A 406 59.09 58.97 8.75
C ALA A 406 58.92 57.51 9.27
N PRO A 407 59.29 57.18 10.52
CA PRO A 407 59.20 55.81 11.05
C PRO A 407 58.04 55.57 12.05
N ALA A 408 57.84 54.28 12.35
CA ALA A 408 57.24 53.68 13.55
C ALA A 408 55.70 53.56 13.69
N ALA A 409 55.25 52.30 13.81
CA ALA A 409 54.37 51.84 14.89
C ALA A 409 54.52 50.30 15.06
N PRO A 410 54.70 49.76 16.27
CA PRO A 410 54.75 48.31 16.50
C PRO A 410 53.33 47.68 16.48
N PRO A 411 53.19 46.38 16.15
CA PRO A 411 51.90 45.70 16.23
C PRO A 411 51.46 45.53 17.71
N PRO A 412 50.14 45.58 17.99
CA PRO A 412 49.62 45.42 19.35
C PRO A 412 49.81 43.98 19.88
N PRO A 413 49.86 43.80 21.21
CA PRO A 413 50.11 42.48 21.82
C PRO A 413 48.99 41.49 21.52
N ALA A 414 49.38 40.24 21.27
CA ALA A 414 48.44 39.15 21.03
C ALA A 414 47.70 38.81 22.33
N VAL A 415 46.40 39.12 22.38
CA VAL A 415 45.51 38.65 23.45
C VAL A 415 45.31 37.14 23.29
N THR A 416 46.00 36.36 24.11
CA THR A 416 45.79 34.91 24.22
C THR A 416 44.43 34.62 24.83
N ALA A 417 43.42 34.45 23.99
CA ALA A 417 42.15 33.88 24.41
C ALA A 417 42.37 32.44 24.95
N PRO A 418 41.72 32.03 26.05
CA PRO A 418 41.91 30.70 26.61
C PRO A 418 41.47 29.64 25.60
N ALA A 419 42.29 28.62 25.43
CA ALA A 419 42.01 27.49 24.54
C ALA A 419 40.80 26.69 25.09
N VAL A 420 39.61 27.02 24.61
CA VAL A 420 38.42 26.17 24.79
C VAL A 420 38.65 24.91 23.98
N THR A 421 39.22 23.89 24.63
CA THR A 421 39.29 22.53 24.12
C THR A 421 37.87 22.01 23.93
N ALA A 422 37.35 22.18 22.72
CA ALA A 422 36.06 21.65 22.32
C ALA A 422 36.09 20.12 22.45
N ALA A 423 35.57 19.61 23.56
CA ALA A 423 35.52 18.18 23.86
C ALA A 423 34.73 17.47 22.77
N VAL A 424 35.46 16.78 21.88
CA VAL A 424 34.85 15.94 20.84
C VAL A 424 34.01 14.87 21.55
N PRO A 425 32.67 14.85 21.38
CA PRO A 425 31.82 13.92 22.11
C PRO A 425 32.21 12.48 21.74
N ALA A 426 32.55 11.69 22.77
CA ALA A 426 33.21 10.41 22.59
C ALA A 426 32.48 9.48 21.61
N ALA A 427 33.16 9.14 20.51
CA ALA A 427 32.63 8.30 19.43
C ALA A 427 32.29 6.85 19.86
N SER A 428 32.52 6.49 21.13
CA SER A 428 32.11 5.22 21.75
C SER A 428 30.66 5.24 22.25
N GLY A 429 30.12 6.41 22.62
CA GLY A 429 28.72 6.57 23.06
C GLY A 429 27.74 6.41 21.89
N ALA A 430 27.99 7.12 20.79
CA ALA A 430 27.23 6.96 19.55
C ALA A 430 27.28 5.52 19.02
N ARG A 431 28.46 4.87 19.03
CA ARG A 431 28.60 3.48 18.57
C ARG A 431 27.87 2.47 19.47
N ARG A 432 27.88 2.63 20.79
CA ARG A 432 27.07 1.79 21.71
C ARG A 432 25.56 2.03 21.51
N TRP A 433 25.14 3.28 21.35
CA TRP A 433 23.75 3.64 21.06
C TRP A 433 23.24 3.08 19.73
N HIS A 434 24.03 3.18 18.65
CA HIS A 434 23.71 2.58 17.36
C HIS A 434 23.58 1.05 17.45
N ARG A 435 24.49 0.38 18.17
CA ARG A 435 24.42 -1.08 18.37
C ARG A 435 23.18 -1.47 19.14
N ALA A 436 22.89 -0.82 20.28
CA ALA A 436 21.72 -1.13 21.10
C ALA A 436 20.38 -0.89 20.36
N MET A 437 20.25 0.23 19.64
CA MET A 437 19.03 0.56 18.90
C MET A 437 18.85 -0.34 17.66
N ALA A 438 19.93 -0.60 16.91
CA ALA A 438 19.89 -1.55 15.82
C ALA A 438 19.64 -2.98 16.33
N SER A 439 20.18 -3.39 17.48
CA SER A 439 19.91 -4.70 18.07
C SER A 439 18.49 -4.80 18.60
N THR A 440 17.88 -3.78 19.20
CA THR A 440 16.48 -3.86 19.65
C THR A 440 15.53 -3.95 18.44
N VAL A 441 15.73 -3.12 17.41
CA VAL A 441 14.91 -3.20 16.19
C VAL A 441 15.17 -4.50 15.44
N ALA A 442 16.43 -4.97 15.35
CA ALA A 442 16.76 -6.24 14.72
C ALA A 442 16.26 -7.44 15.54
N VAL A 443 16.30 -7.43 16.87
CA VAL A 443 15.79 -8.54 17.71
C VAL A 443 14.25 -8.58 17.68
N LEU A 444 13.57 -7.44 17.62
CA LEU A 444 12.11 -7.43 17.41
C LEU A 444 11.76 -7.85 15.96
N ALA A 445 12.50 -7.38 14.95
CA ALA A 445 12.32 -7.79 13.56
C ALA A 445 12.72 -9.24 13.28
N VAL A 446 13.68 -9.79 14.01
CA VAL A 446 14.08 -11.22 13.99
C VAL A 446 13.11 -12.03 14.82
N GLY A 447 12.55 -11.53 15.93
CA GLY A 447 11.47 -12.20 16.65
C GLY A 447 10.23 -12.35 15.78
N LEU A 448 9.81 -11.25 15.13
CA LEU A 448 8.72 -11.24 14.14
C LEU A 448 9.08 -12.00 12.86
N GLY A 449 10.37 -12.05 12.48
CA GLY A 449 10.90 -12.81 11.34
C GLY A 449 11.04 -14.31 11.60
N VAL A 450 11.28 -14.73 12.84
CA VAL A 450 11.27 -16.12 13.31
C VAL A 450 9.82 -16.58 13.47
N MET A 451 8.93 -15.69 13.91
CA MET A 451 7.48 -15.94 13.82
C MET A 451 7.02 -16.04 12.35
N ALA A 452 7.60 -15.26 11.44
CA ALA A 452 7.37 -15.39 10.00
C ALA A 452 7.95 -16.68 9.38
N LEU A 453 9.04 -17.21 9.94
CA LEU A 453 9.56 -18.53 9.60
C LEU A 453 8.64 -19.67 10.11
N ASN A 454 7.93 -19.47 11.23
CA ASN A 454 6.84 -20.36 11.66
C ASN A 454 5.54 -20.15 10.86
N LEU A 455 5.43 -19.08 10.07
CA LEU A 455 4.37 -18.83 9.08
C LEU A 455 4.84 -19.19 7.65
N TRP A 456 5.98 -19.87 7.52
CA TRP A 456 6.51 -20.33 6.24
C TRP A 456 5.78 -21.61 5.81
N PRO A 457 5.20 -21.66 4.59
CA PRO A 457 4.54 -22.87 4.11
C PRO A 457 5.51 -24.08 4.11
N GLY A 458 5.24 -25.07 4.96
CA GLY A 458 6.03 -26.30 5.08
C GLY A 458 7.00 -26.37 6.26
N VAL A 459 7.18 -25.31 7.06
CA VAL A 459 7.96 -25.39 8.32
C VAL A 459 7.01 -25.28 9.52
N THR A 460 6.65 -26.45 10.05
CA THR A 460 5.86 -26.63 11.29
C THR A 460 4.53 -25.88 11.37
N THR A 461 3.57 -26.29 10.56
CA THR A 461 2.21 -26.49 11.08
C THR A 461 1.86 -27.97 11.03
N ARG A 462 1.69 -28.59 12.20
CA ARG A 462 0.53 -29.51 12.30
C ARG A 462 -0.67 -28.63 12.00
N SER A 463 -1.53 -29.05 11.08
CA SER A 463 -2.84 -28.45 10.92
C SER A 463 -3.70 -28.75 12.15
N GLN A 464 -3.39 -28.11 13.28
CA GLN A 464 -4.45 -27.75 14.21
C GLN A 464 -5.30 -26.75 13.45
N ALA A 465 -6.44 -27.25 12.96
CA ALA A 465 -7.57 -26.42 12.66
C ALA A 465 -7.96 -25.73 13.97
N GLN A 466 -7.37 -24.57 14.24
CA GLN A 466 -7.98 -23.63 15.17
C GLN A 466 -9.36 -23.31 14.58
N PRO A 467 -10.42 -23.36 15.40
CA PRO A 467 -11.75 -23.05 14.91
C PRO A 467 -11.73 -21.64 14.33
N SER A 468 -12.28 -21.49 13.11
CA SER A 468 -12.74 -20.19 12.64
C SER A 468 -13.58 -19.55 13.76
N PRO A 469 -13.55 -18.22 13.98
CA PRO A 469 -14.52 -17.57 14.86
C PRO A 469 -15.90 -18.10 14.49
N ALA A 470 -16.57 -18.74 15.44
CA ALA A 470 -17.61 -19.72 15.13
C ALA A 470 -18.68 -19.07 14.25
N GLU A 471 -18.75 -19.50 12.99
CA GLU A 471 -19.77 -19.03 12.07
C GLU A 471 -21.11 -19.34 12.72
N VAL A 472 -21.93 -18.33 13.00
CA VAL A 472 -23.24 -18.58 13.59
C VAL A 472 -24.12 -19.12 12.48
N THR A 473 -24.41 -20.41 12.56
CA THR A 473 -25.19 -21.15 11.56
C THR A 473 -26.62 -21.36 12.06
N TYR A 474 -27.59 -20.92 11.27
CA TYR A 474 -29.01 -21.16 11.53
C TYR A 474 -29.54 -22.12 10.47
N HIS A 475 -29.92 -23.34 10.88
CA HIS A 475 -30.53 -24.30 9.96
C HIS A 475 -31.93 -23.84 9.55
N LEU A 476 -32.30 -24.08 8.29
CA LEU A 476 -33.59 -23.68 7.73
C LEU A 476 -34.78 -24.32 8.46
N SER A 477 -34.57 -25.52 9.00
CA SER A 477 -35.55 -26.26 9.83
C SER A 477 -36.01 -25.50 11.07
N ASP A 478 -35.18 -24.59 11.58
CA ASP A 478 -35.36 -23.92 12.87
C ASP A 478 -35.95 -22.50 12.68
N LEU A 479 -36.23 -22.11 11.42
CA LEU A 479 -36.71 -20.79 11.04
C LEU A 479 -38.19 -20.83 10.56
N PRO A 480 -38.93 -19.72 10.68
CA PRO A 480 -40.26 -19.62 10.10
C PRO A 480 -40.18 -19.65 8.57
N MET A 481 -40.76 -20.68 7.96
CA MET A 481 -40.83 -20.86 6.50
C MET A 481 -42.25 -20.60 6.01
N LEU A 482 -42.38 -19.82 4.95
CA LEU A 482 -43.61 -19.65 4.17
C LEU A 482 -43.54 -20.55 2.94
N LEU A 483 -44.56 -21.40 2.76
CA LEU A 483 -44.62 -22.41 1.71
C LEU A 483 -45.69 -22.00 0.69
N ASP A 484 -45.25 -21.59 -0.50
CA ASP A 484 -46.14 -21.37 -1.65
C ASP A 484 -46.08 -22.61 -2.56
N GLY A 485 -47.07 -23.49 -2.41
CA GLY A 485 -47.22 -24.74 -3.18
C GLY A 485 -47.62 -25.94 -2.32
N SER A 486 -47.87 -27.08 -2.97
CA SER A 486 -48.26 -28.35 -2.33
C SER A 486 -47.05 -29.09 -1.72
N SER A 487 -46.21 -28.38 -0.98
CA SER A 487 -45.08 -28.95 -0.23
C SER A 487 -45.58 -29.50 1.10
N GLU A 488 -45.71 -30.82 1.19
CA GLU A 488 -46.12 -31.52 2.40
C GLU A 488 -45.02 -31.44 3.48
N ARG A 489 -45.38 -31.03 4.70
CA ARG A 489 -44.50 -31.22 5.86
C ARG A 489 -44.42 -32.72 6.14
N PRO A 490 -43.24 -33.31 6.43
CA PRO A 490 -43.15 -34.74 6.66
C PRO A 490 -44.04 -35.14 7.85
N SER A 491 -44.96 -36.08 7.60
CA SER A 491 -45.68 -36.77 8.68
C SER A 491 -44.67 -37.50 9.58
N PRO A 492 -44.88 -37.50 10.92
CA PRO A 492 -43.91 -38.04 11.87
C PRO A 492 -44.00 -39.57 11.96
N THR A 493 -43.58 -40.26 10.90
CA THR A 493 -43.45 -41.72 10.89
C THR A 493 -42.08 -42.11 10.32
N PRO A 494 -41.04 -42.24 11.17
CA PRO A 494 -39.71 -42.61 10.69
C PRO A 494 -39.71 -44.05 10.17
N ALA A 495 -38.97 -44.28 9.08
CA ALA A 495 -38.48 -45.61 8.79
C ALA A 495 -37.62 -46.09 9.97
N THR A 496 -37.77 -47.35 10.37
CA THR A 496 -37.13 -47.90 11.58
C THR A 496 -35.61 -47.76 11.55
N GLY A 497 -35.08 -46.84 12.37
CA GLY A 497 -33.64 -46.61 12.55
C GLY A 497 -33.17 -45.16 12.35
N THR A 498 -33.98 -44.26 11.76
CA THR A 498 -33.60 -42.86 11.50
C THR A 498 -34.43 -41.85 12.27
N SER A 499 -33.80 -40.79 12.77
CA SER A 499 -34.50 -39.69 13.46
C SER A 499 -35.43 -38.92 12.50
N PRO A 500 -36.60 -38.43 12.97
CA PRO A 500 -37.49 -37.61 12.16
C PRO A 500 -36.75 -36.39 11.56
N GLY A 501 -36.92 -36.16 10.25
CA GLY A 501 -36.27 -35.05 9.53
C GLY A 501 -34.88 -35.36 8.94
N SER A 502 -34.36 -36.59 9.11
CA SER A 502 -33.13 -37.03 8.46
C SER A 502 -33.36 -37.69 7.10
N VAL A 503 -32.43 -37.50 6.15
CA VAL A 503 -32.47 -38.07 4.80
C VAL A 503 -31.11 -38.68 4.46
N THR A 504 -31.10 -39.82 3.78
CA THR A 504 -29.86 -40.46 3.31
C THR A 504 -29.68 -40.22 1.81
N VAL A 505 -28.58 -39.56 1.44
CA VAL A 505 -28.22 -39.19 0.07
C VAL A 505 -26.88 -39.85 -0.28
N HIS A 506 -26.85 -40.69 -1.32
CA HIS A 506 -25.69 -41.51 -1.74
C HIS A 506 -24.91 -42.18 -0.57
N GLY A 507 -25.62 -42.67 0.45
CA GLY A 507 -25.01 -43.31 1.63
C GLY A 507 -24.51 -42.37 2.73
N GLN A 508 -24.67 -41.05 2.60
CA GLN A 508 -24.47 -40.09 3.68
C GLN A 508 -25.80 -39.70 4.33
N VAL A 509 -25.86 -39.79 5.65
CA VAL A 509 -27.04 -39.40 6.44
C VAL A 509 -26.95 -37.93 6.82
N TYR A 510 -27.90 -37.14 6.33
CA TYR A 510 -28.08 -35.74 6.71
C TYR A 510 -29.14 -35.67 7.81
N PRO A 511 -28.83 -35.15 9.01
CA PRO A 511 -29.76 -35.18 10.16
C PRO A 511 -30.95 -34.22 10.00
N ARG A 512 -30.87 -33.28 9.05
CA ARG A 512 -31.86 -32.27 8.74
C ARG A 512 -31.96 -32.11 7.23
N ALA A 513 -33.15 -32.16 6.67
CA ALA A 513 -33.41 -31.86 5.26
C ALA A 513 -34.80 -31.24 5.07
N VAL A 514 -34.96 -30.49 3.99
CA VAL A 514 -36.25 -29.99 3.49
C VAL A 514 -36.53 -30.67 2.15
N LEU A 515 -37.61 -31.43 2.11
CA LEU A 515 -38.10 -32.08 0.89
C LEU A 515 -39.11 -31.15 0.19
N THR A 516 -39.03 -31.10 -1.13
CA THR A 516 -39.84 -30.19 -1.95
C THR A 516 -40.38 -30.91 -3.17
N ALA A 517 -41.70 -30.93 -3.36
CA ALA A 517 -42.34 -31.47 -4.56
C ALA A 517 -42.44 -30.38 -5.64
N ALA A 518 -41.83 -30.60 -6.80
CA ALA A 518 -41.77 -29.62 -7.87
C ALA A 518 -43.13 -29.46 -8.61
N PRO A 519 -43.59 -28.23 -8.90
CA PRO A 519 -42.96 -26.95 -8.58
C PRO A 519 -43.25 -26.49 -7.14
N SER A 520 -42.23 -26.00 -6.44
CA SER A 520 -42.36 -25.45 -5.08
C SER A 520 -41.53 -24.18 -4.88
N ARG A 521 -42.00 -23.30 -3.99
CA ARG A 521 -41.22 -22.20 -3.43
C ARG A 521 -41.26 -22.23 -1.90
N VAL A 522 -40.10 -22.31 -1.27
CA VAL A 522 -39.92 -22.18 0.18
C VAL A 522 -39.29 -20.82 0.45
N ARG A 523 -40.10 -19.86 0.93
CA ARG A 523 -39.66 -18.50 1.27
C ARG A 523 -39.29 -18.43 2.75
N VAL A 524 -38.07 -17.98 3.04
CA VAL A 524 -37.54 -17.89 4.41
C VAL A 524 -36.88 -16.53 4.63
N GLN A 525 -37.14 -15.92 5.78
CA GLN A 525 -36.44 -14.71 6.20
C GLN A 525 -35.12 -15.10 6.88
N PRO A 526 -33.95 -14.75 6.32
CA PRO A 526 -32.68 -15.03 6.96
C PRO A 526 -32.51 -14.17 8.23
N PRO A 527 -31.85 -14.67 9.28
CA PRO A 527 -31.51 -13.86 10.44
C PRO A 527 -30.61 -12.66 10.08
N ALA A 528 -30.64 -11.61 10.91
CA ALA A 528 -29.86 -10.41 10.67
C ALA A 528 -28.35 -10.70 10.68
N GLY A 529 -27.62 -10.21 9.68
CA GLY A 529 -26.18 -10.44 9.54
C GLY A 529 -25.78 -11.72 8.79
N CYS A 530 -26.75 -12.47 8.26
CA CYS A 530 -26.47 -13.63 7.43
C CYS A 530 -26.09 -13.24 6.00
N GLU A 531 -24.95 -13.76 5.53
CA GLU A 531 -24.34 -13.36 4.25
C GLU A 531 -24.31 -14.50 3.23
N ARG A 532 -24.44 -15.76 3.68
CA ARG A 532 -24.42 -16.95 2.81
C ARG A 532 -25.51 -17.95 3.18
N LEU A 533 -25.93 -18.77 2.21
CA LEU A 533 -26.72 -19.99 2.38
C LEU A 533 -25.86 -21.18 1.94
N ARG A 534 -25.67 -22.17 2.81
CA ARG A 534 -25.09 -23.47 2.47
C ARG A 534 -26.18 -24.53 2.45
N ALA A 535 -26.11 -25.46 1.50
CA ALA A 535 -26.93 -26.67 1.46
C ALA A 535 -26.23 -27.77 0.65
N VAL A 536 -26.77 -28.98 0.69
CA VAL A 536 -26.52 -30.01 -0.31
C VAL A 536 -27.82 -30.22 -1.09
N ILE A 537 -27.78 -30.16 -2.41
CA ILE A 537 -28.93 -30.40 -3.29
C ILE A 537 -28.83 -31.76 -3.96
N ASP A 538 -29.93 -32.50 -4.01
CA ASP A 538 -30.02 -33.78 -4.69
C ASP A 538 -31.44 -34.10 -5.17
N VAL A 539 -31.56 -35.03 -6.13
CA VAL A 539 -32.84 -35.57 -6.60
C VAL A 539 -33.37 -36.58 -5.57
N GLY A 540 -34.70 -36.68 -5.45
CA GLY A 540 -35.38 -37.61 -4.56
C GLY A 540 -35.23 -39.09 -4.95
N ALA A 541 -36.05 -39.94 -4.36
CA ALA A 541 -35.98 -41.39 -4.55
C ALA A 541 -36.47 -41.87 -5.94
N ASP A 542 -36.94 -40.96 -6.79
CA ASP A 542 -37.50 -41.20 -8.11
C ASP A 542 -36.54 -40.68 -9.19
N ASP A 543 -36.42 -41.37 -10.33
CA ASP A 543 -35.47 -41.03 -11.40
C ASP A 543 -35.97 -39.86 -12.29
N VAL A 544 -36.58 -38.84 -11.69
CA VAL A 544 -37.25 -37.72 -12.37
C VAL A 544 -36.39 -36.46 -12.33
N GLU A 545 -36.36 -35.70 -13.42
CA GLU A 545 -35.54 -34.49 -13.56
C GLU A 545 -35.99 -33.34 -12.64
N VAL A 546 -35.04 -32.74 -11.92
CA VAL A 546 -35.24 -31.61 -10.99
C VAL A 546 -34.21 -30.51 -11.24
N ALA A 547 -34.64 -29.24 -11.21
CA ALA A 547 -33.77 -28.07 -11.20
C ALA A 547 -34.01 -27.22 -9.94
N PHE A 548 -32.92 -26.83 -9.29
CA PHE A 548 -32.87 -26.05 -8.07
C PHE A 548 -32.41 -24.61 -8.35
N ALA A 549 -33.04 -23.64 -7.71
CA ALA A 549 -32.59 -22.25 -7.73
C ALA A 549 -32.72 -21.59 -6.36
N VAL A 550 -31.83 -20.65 -6.06
CA VAL A 550 -31.89 -19.79 -4.87
C VAL A 550 -32.11 -18.36 -5.35
N ARG A 551 -33.13 -17.68 -4.83
CA ARG A 551 -33.38 -16.26 -5.08
C ARG A 551 -33.27 -15.48 -3.78
N ALA A 552 -32.59 -14.34 -3.80
CA ALA A 552 -32.41 -13.44 -2.68
C ALA A 552 -33.03 -12.09 -3.05
N ASP A 553 -34.04 -11.63 -2.29
CA ASP A 553 -34.88 -10.46 -2.63
C ASP A 553 -35.37 -10.48 -4.10
N ASP A 554 -36.00 -11.60 -4.47
CA ASP A 554 -36.46 -11.98 -5.83
C ASP A 554 -35.36 -12.06 -6.92
N VAL A 555 -34.09 -11.75 -6.66
CA VAL A 555 -32.98 -11.91 -7.62
C VAL A 555 -32.41 -13.33 -7.55
N THR A 556 -32.36 -14.06 -8.67
CA THR A 556 -31.71 -15.38 -8.70
C THR A 556 -30.19 -15.26 -8.49
N VAL A 557 -29.68 -15.89 -7.44
CA VAL A 557 -28.26 -15.89 -7.05
C VAL A 557 -27.58 -17.25 -7.28
N PHE A 558 -28.35 -18.31 -7.53
CA PHE A 558 -27.86 -19.63 -7.91
C PHE A 558 -28.92 -20.39 -8.72
N GLU A 559 -28.49 -21.14 -9.74
CA GLU A 559 -29.30 -22.14 -10.46
C GLU A 559 -28.43 -23.38 -10.70
N SER A 560 -28.97 -24.58 -10.50
CA SER A 560 -28.23 -25.85 -10.70
C SER A 560 -28.26 -26.37 -12.13
N GLY A 561 -29.12 -25.81 -12.99
CA GLY A 561 -29.61 -26.51 -14.18
C GLY A 561 -30.47 -27.73 -13.82
N VAL A 562 -30.88 -28.49 -14.84
CA VAL A 562 -31.61 -29.76 -14.66
C VAL A 562 -30.66 -30.86 -14.20
N ARG A 563 -31.08 -31.63 -13.20
CA ARG A 563 -30.35 -32.76 -12.61
C ARG A 563 -31.19 -34.03 -12.64
N SER A 564 -30.51 -35.15 -12.68
CA SER A 564 -31.04 -36.51 -12.54
C SER A 564 -30.39 -37.21 -11.35
N ARG A 565 -30.90 -38.39 -10.99
CA ARG A 565 -30.30 -39.24 -9.94
C ARG A 565 -28.96 -39.88 -10.36
N ALA A 566 -28.59 -39.80 -11.63
CA ALA A 566 -27.27 -40.21 -12.11
C ALA A 566 -26.18 -39.18 -11.76
N ASP A 567 -26.57 -37.94 -11.47
CA ASP A 567 -25.69 -36.88 -11.02
C ASP A 567 -25.43 -37.04 -9.51
N SER A 568 -24.18 -36.80 -9.08
CA SER A 568 -23.87 -36.80 -7.65
C SER A 568 -24.47 -35.57 -6.96
N ALA A 569 -25.02 -35.73 -5.76
CA ALA A 569 -25.41 -34.62 -4.89
C ALA A 569 -24.36 -33.49 -4.81
N GLU A 570 -24.81 -32.24 -4.95
CA GLU A 570 -23.93 -31.07 -5.02
C GLU A 570 -24.01 -30.24 -3.75
N ARG A 571 -22.85 -29.82 -3.23
CA ARG A 571 -22.77 -28.86 -2.12
C ARG A 571 -22.72 -27.44 -2.66
N ILE A 572 -23.71 -26.63 -2.29
CA ILE A 572 -23.82 -25.22 -2.66
C ILE A 572 -23.44 -24.32 -1.48
N ASP A 573 -22.80 -23.19 -1.79
CA ASP A 573 -22.42 -22.13 -0.85
C ASP A 573 -22.62 -20.79 -1.54
N VAL A 574 -23.80 -20.19 -1.33
CA VAL A 574 -24.37 -19.12 -2.15
C VAL A 574 -24.38 -17.82 -1.35
N ALA A 575 -23.85 -16.74 -1.91
CA ALA A 575 -23.92 -15.42 -1.29
C ALA A 575 -25.34 -14.85 -1.39
N ILE A 576 -25.93 -14.48 -0.25
CA ILE A 576 -27.29 -13.90 -0.16
C ILE A 576 -27.29 -12.40 0.20
N ALA A 577 -26.11 -11.79 0.31
CA ALA A 577 -25.92 -10.34 0.43
C ALA A 577 -26.75 -9.60 1.51
N ARG A 578 -27.14 -10.30 2.59
CA ARG A 578 -28.05 -9.81 3.65
C ARG A 578 -29.47 -9.46 3.15
N ALA A 579 -29.98 -10.23 2.20
CA ALA A 579 -31.34 -10.11 1.67
C ALA A 579 -32.42 -10.16 2.76
N SER A 580 -33.54 -9.51 2.50
CA SER A 580 -34.72 -9.46 3.37
C SER A 580 -35.49 -10.78 3.37
N PHE A 581 -35.47 -11.51 2.26
CA PHE A 581 -35.97 -12.89 2.14
C PHE A 581 -35.16 -13.71 1.12
N VAL A 582 -35.17 -15.02 1.31
CA VAL A 582 -34.55 -15.99 0.41
C VAL A 582 -35.58 -17.06 0.02
N ASP A 583 -35.74 -17.28 -1.28
CA ASP A 583 -36.56 -18.36 -1.84
C ASP A 583 -35.68 -19.52 -2.27
N LEU A 584 -35.98 -20.72 -1.75
CA LEU A 584 -35.51 -21.98 -2.32
C LEU A 584 -36.58 -22.45 -3.31
N VAL A 585 -36.22 -22.53 -4.59
CA VAL A 585 -37.12 -22.88 -5.68
C VAL A 585 -36.73 -24.24 -6.23
N THR A 586 -37.70 -25.14 -6.32
CA THR A 586 -37.55 -26.48 -6.90
C THR A 586 -38.51 -26.59 -8.08
N SER A 587 -38.01 -26.98 -9.24
CA SER A 587 -38.77 -27.07 -10.49
C SER A 587 -38.46 -28.38 -11.22
N SER A 588 -39.35 -28.82 -12.09
CA SER A 588 -39.20 -30.08 -12.84
C SER A 588 -39.88 -29.94 -14.20
N PRO A 589 -39.25 -30.37 -15.31
CA PRO A 589 -39.87 -30.32 -16.64
C PRO A 589 -41.16 -31.18 -16.74
N SER A 590 -41.21 -32.29 -16.03
CA SER A 590 -42.34 -33.24 -16.00
C SER A 590 -43.33 -32.99 -14.86
N GLY A 591 -42.93 -32.22 -13.83
CA GLY A 591 -43.71 -32.00 -12.62
C GLY A 591 -43.71 -33.21 -11.67
N GLY A 592 -44.12 -32.99 -10.41
CA GLY A 592 -44.28 -34.03 -9.39
C GLY A 592 -42.97 -34.59 -8.79
N ALA A 593 -41.81 -34.24 -9.34
CA ALA A 593 -40.51 -34.70 -8.86
C ALA A 593 -40.16 -34.16 -7.48
N VAL A 594 -39.56 -34.98 -6.62
CA VAL A 594 -39.08 -34.57 -5.29
C VAL A 594 -37.64 -34.07 -5.39
N GLY A 595 -37.40 -32.82 -4.99
CA GLY A 595 -36.05 -32.30 -4.73
C GLY A 595 -35.71 -32.33 -3.24
N VAL A 596 -34.44 -32.62 -2.93
CA VAL A 596 -33.89 -32.72 -1.58
C VAL A 596 -32.96 -31.53 -1.33
N TRP A 597 -33.28 -30.72 -0.32
CA TRP A 597 -32.37 -29.73 0.26
C TRP A 597 -31.85 -30.28 1.59
N ALA A 598 -30.68 -30.92 1.56
CA ALA A 598 -30.03 -31.53 2.71
C ALA A 598 -29.12 -30.54 3.46
N ASP A 599 -29.23 -30.54 4.79
CA ASP A 599 -28.60 -29.60 5.73
C ASP A 599 -28.57 -28.10 5.30
N PRO A 600 -29.70 -27.50 4.88
CA PRO A 600 -29.75 -26.11 4.49
C PRO A 600 -29.57 -25.20 5.72
N GLN A 601 -28.59 -24.29 5.65
CA GLN A 601 -28.19 -23.43 6.77
C GLN A 601 -27.73 -22.05 6.29
N PHE A 602 -28.21 -20.99 6.95
CA PHE A 602 -27.67 -19.66 6.79
C PHE A 602 -26.38 -19.51 7.59
N VAL A 603 -25.40 -18.83 6.99
CA VAL A 603 -24.08 -18.57 7.57
C VAL A 603 -23.95 -17.07 7.81
N CYS A 604 -23.73 -16.70 9.06
CA CYS A 604 -23.82 -15.32 9.51
C CYS A 604 -22.49 -14.86 10.08
N ALA A 605 -22.13 -13.62 9.75
CA ALA A 605 -20.92 -12.99 10.27
C ALA A 605 -21.10 -12.76 11.79
N PRO A 606 -20.03 -12.93 12.59
CA PRO A 606 -20.06 -12.70 14.03
C PRO A 606 -20.15 -11.21 14.42
#